data_AF-A0A6B3IA31-F1
#
_entry.id   AF-A0A6B3IA31-F1
#
_cell.length_a   1.000
_cell.length_b   1.000
_cell.length_c   1.000
_cell.angle_alpha   90.00
_cell.angle_beta   90.00
_cell.angle_gamma   90.00
#
_symmetry.space_group_name_H-M   'P 1'
#
loop_
_entity.id
_entity.type
_entity.pdbx_description
1 polymer ?
#
loop_
_entity_poly.entity_id
_entity_poly.type
_entity_poly.pdbx_seq_one_letter_code
_entity_poly.pdbx_strand_id
1 'polypeptide(L)'
;MPAADLLITGARVRTLDPDRPEATAVAVAGGTIIGVGDADDLRELRGPGTEQLDLGGSATLTPGLTDAHSHPVWGLEMATGTDLTAVRDLGQLRAALAAAPRTEGWVIGWGLDHNAFGDLPVTHTHIEEALGGAPAFLRLYDGHSALASAAAL
;
A
#
# COMPACT_ATOMS: atom_id res chain seq x y z
N MET A 1 8.02 -32.26 -20.02
CA MET A 1 8.08 -31.01 -19.24
C MET A 1 8.14 -31.38 -17.75
N PRO A 2 8.80 -30.60 -16.88
CA PRO A 2 8.72 -30.86 -15.44
C PRO A 2 7.26 -30.81 -14.97
N ALA A 3 6.93 -31.59 -13.94
CA ALA A 3 5.63 -31.48 -13.29
C ALA A 3 5.48 -30.08 -12.65
N ALA A 4 4.26 -29.58 -12.57
CA ALA A 4 3.93 -28.35 -11.88
C ALA A 4 4.08 -28.52 -10.37
N ASP A 5 4.59 -27.48 -9.70
CA ASP A 5 4.52 -27.38 -8.24
C ASP A 5 3.14 -26.88 -7.80
N LEU A 6 2.51 -26.03 -8.62
CA LEU A 6 1.17 -25.48 -8.41
C LEU A 6 0.35 -25.54 -9.71
N LEU A 7 -0.88 -26.05 -9.63
CA LEU A 7 -1.88 -26.01 -10.69
C LEU A 7 -3.12 -25.25 -10.20
N ILE A 8 -3.37 -24.09 -10.77
CA ILE A 8 -4.53 -23.24 -10.49
C ILE A 8 -5.60 -23.53 -11.53
N THR A 9 -6.82 -23.85 -11.10
CA THR A 9 -7.97 -24.14 -11.98
C THR A 9 -9.21 -23.35 -11.56
N GLY A 10 -10.28 -23.44 -12.37
CA GLY A 10 -11.55 -22.80 -12.03
C GLY A 10 -11.44 -21.27 -11.97
N ALA A 11 -10.54 -20.69 -12.76
CA ALA A 11 -10.34 -19.26 -12.82
C ALA A 11 -10.85 -18.70 -14.16
N ARG A 12 -11.27 -17.44 -14.18
CA ARG A 12 -11.26 -16.66 -15.42
C ARG A 12 -9.86 -16.05 -15.57
N VAL A 13 -8.97 -16.71 -16.30
CA VAL A 13 -7.59 -16.24 -16.47
C VAL A 13 -7.55 -15.17 -17.57
N ARG A 14 -7.05 -13.99 -17.24
CA ARG A 14 -6.64 -12.96 -18.19
C ARG A 14 -5.16 -13.12 -18.46
N THR A 15 -4.80 -13.48 -19.69
CA THR A 15 -3.40 -13.78 -20.04
C THR A 15 -2.64 -12.54 -20.50
N LEU A 16 -3.36 -11.55 -21.04
CA LEU A 16 -2.83 -10.42 -21.82
C LEU A 16 -2.05 -10.84 -23.07
N ASP A 17 -2.22 -12.08 -23.52
CA ASP A 17 -1.72 -12.62 -24.78
C ASP A 17 -2.81 -12.48 -25.87
N PRO A 18 -2.57 -11.73 -26.97
CA PRO A 18 -3.54 -11.60 -28.07
C PRO A 18 -3.94 -12.93 -28.72
N ASP A 19 -3.07 -13.93 -28.72
CA ASP A 19 -3.33 -15.24 -29.35
C ASP A 19 -4.14 -16.17 -28.43
N ARG A 20 -4.15 -15.89 -27.12
CA ARG A 20 -4.93 -16.63 -26.11
C ARG A 20 -5.40 -15.70 -25.00
N PRO A 21 -6.36 -14.80 -25.22
CA PRO A 21 -6.69 -13.72 -24.27
C PRO A 21 -7.39 -14.21 -22.99
N GLU A 22 -8.02 -15.37 -23.04
CA GLU A 22 -8.70 -16.02 -21.90
C GLU A 22 -8.23 -17.48 -21.75
N ALA A 23 -8.21 -17.97 -20.52
CA ALA A 23 -7.92 -19.37 -20.16
C ALA A 23 -8.65 -19.74 -18.85
N THR A 24 -8.64 -21.02 -18.47
CA THR A 24 -9.31 -21.49 -17.25
C THR A 24 -8.35 -22.06 -16.19
N ALA A 25 -7.08 -22.25 -16.53
CA ALA A 25 -6.06 -22.78 -15.66
C ALA A 25 -4.65 -22.24 -15.96
N VAL A 26 -3.79 -22.26 -14.93
CA VAL A 26 -2.36 -21.91 -15.00
C VAL A 26 -1.55 -22.93 -14.21
N ALA A 27 -0.46 -23.42 -14.81
CA ALA A 27 0.50 -24.33 -14.19
C ALA A 27 1.83 -23.61 -13.94
N VAL A 28 2.38 -23.76 -12.73
CA VAL A 28 3.62 -23.12 -12.29
C VAL A 28 4.62 -24.18 -11.81
N ALA A 29 5.88 -24.06 -12.23
CA ALA A 29 6.99 -24.84 -11.69
C ALA A 29 8.19 -23.91 -11.44
N GLY A 30 8.81 -24.02 -10.26
CA GLY A 30 9.97 -23.20 -9.88
C GLY A 30 9.72 -21.69 -9.97
N GLY A 31 8.50 -21.24 -9.67
CA GLY A 31 8.10 -19.83 -9.79
C GLY A 31 7.88 -19.33 -11.23
N THR A 32 7.94 -20.21 -12.23
CA THR A 32 7.72 -19.88 -13.64
C THR A 32 6.42 -20.51 -14.15
N ILE A 33 5.67 -19.78 -14.96
CA ILE A 33 4.49 -20.32 -15.65
C ILE A 33 4.96 -21.30 -16.73
N ILE A 34 4.55 -22.57 -16.63
CA ILE A 34 4.89 -23.63 -17.58
C ILE A 34 3.69 -24.05 -18.45
N GLY A 35 2.50 -23.52 -18.16
CA GLY A 35 1.30 -23.76 -18.96
C GLY A 35 0.18 -22.78 -18.63
N VAL A 36 -0.55 -22.36 -19.67
CA VAL A 36 -1.75 -21.52 -19.58
C VAL A 36 -2.76 -22.06 -20.58
N GLY A 37 -3.96 -22.39 -20.12
CA GLY A 37 -4.96 -23.01 -21.00
C GLY A 37 -6.15 -23.53 -20.24
N ASP A 38 -6.76 -24.59 -20.78
CA ASP A 38 -7.86 -25.23 -20.09
C ASP A 38 -7.37 -26.19 -19.00
N ALA A 39 -8.17 -26.39 -17.96
CA ALA A 39 -7.83 -27.28 -16.87
C ALA A 39 -7.49 -28.70 -17.36
N ASP A 40 -8.16 -29.17 -18.40
CA ASP A 40 -7.91 -30.48 -19.01
C ASP A 40 -6.58 -30.53 -19.77
N ASP A 41 -6.21 -29.46 -20.50
CA ASP A 41 -4.92 -29.37 -21.21
C ASP A 41 -3.72 -29.44 -20.25
N LEU A 42 -3.89 -28.94 -19.01
CA LEU A 42 -2.83 -28.87 -18.02
C LEU A 42 -2.80 -30.07 -17.07
N ARG A 43 -3.74 -31.03 -17.18
CA ARG A 43 -3.78 -32.22 -16.30
C ARG A 43 -2.49 -33.03 -16.34
N GLU A 44 -1.85 -33.14 -17.51
CA GLU A 44 -0.61 -33.91 -17.66
C GLU A 44 0.59 -33.29 -16.94
N LEU A 45 0.51 -32.00 -16.61
CA LEU A 45 1.53 -31.31 -15.82
C LEU A 45 1.39 -31.61 -14.32
N ARG A 46 0.31 -32.26 -13.88
CA ARG A 46 0.12 -32.65 -12.49
C ARG A 46 0.99 -33.86 -12.14
N GLY A 47 1.88 -33.67 -11.17
CA GLY A 47 2.68 -34.72 -10.54
C GLY A 47 2.22 -35.05 -9.11
N PRO A 48 2.87 -36.03 -8.45
CA PRO A 48 2.53 -36.45 -7.09
C PRO A 48 2.66 -35.34 -6.02
N GLY A 49 3.50 -34.33 -6.26
CA GLY A 49 3.73 -33.21 -5.35
C GLY A 49 3.01 -31.92 -5.73
N THR A 50 2.22 -31.92 -6.81
CA THR A 50 1.54 -30.70 -7.29
C THR A 50 0.45 -30.27 -6.32
N GLU A 51 0.56 -29.05 -5.82
CA GLU A 51 -0.54 -28.36 -5.14
C GLU A 51 -1.62 -28.02 -6.17
N GLN A 52 -2.89 -28.31 -5.84
CA GLN A 52 -4.03 -27.98 -6.68
C GLN A 52 -4.87 -26.90 -6.00
N LEU A 53 -5.05 -25.78 -6.68
CA LEU A 53 -5.84 -24.66 -6.21
C LEU A 53 -7.01 -24.42 -7.18
N ASP A 54 -8.20 -24.89 -6.79
CA ASP A 54 -9.43 -24.62 -7.54
C ASP A 54 -10.11 -23.35 -7.02
N LEU A 55 -10.33 -22.37 -7.90
CA LEU A 55 -10.95 -21.09 -7.57
C LEU A 55 -12.48 -21.04 -7.81
N GLY A 56 -13.10 -22.19 -8.11
CA GLY A 56 -14.55 -22.35 -8.08
C GLY A 56 -15.32 -21.59 -9.18
N GLY A 57 -14.64 -21.20 -10.26
CA GLY A 57 -15.23 -20.61 -11.46
C GLY A 57 -15.59 -19.13 -11.38
N SER A 58 -15.52 -18.51 -10.21
CA SER A 58 -15.93 -17.10 -10.00
C SER A 58 -14.75 -16.12 -9.87
N ALA A 59 -13.57 -16.62 -9.50
CA ALA A 59 -12.39 -15.78 -9.39
C ALA A 59 -11.81 -15.42 -10.75
N THR A 60 -11.25 -14.22 -10.88
CA THR A 60 -10.45 -13.81 -12.04
C THR A 60 -8.97 -13.86 -11.66
N LEU A 61 -8.17 -14.58 -12.45
CA LEU A 61 -6.71 -14.59 -12.32
C LEU A 61 -6.13 -13.61 -13.34
N THR A 62 -5.24 -12.72 -12.89
CA THR A 62 -4.58 -11.72 -13.73
C THR A 62 -3.07 -11.80 -13.53
N PRO A 63 -2.25 -11.28 -14.46
CA PRO A 63 -0.83 -11.08 -14.18
C PRO A 63 -0.67 -10.17 -12.97
N GLY A 64 0.39 -10.38 -12.20
CA GLY A 64 0.73 -9.52 -11.07
C GLY A 64 0.94 -8.07 -11.54
N LEU A 65 0.53 -7.11 -10.70
CA LEU A 65 0.79 -5.71 -10.98
C LEU A 65 2.29 -5.48 -11.05
N THR A 66 2.76 -4.89 -12.15
CA THR A 66 4.16 -4.52 -12.35
C THR A 66 4.25 -3.01 -12.45
N ASP A 67 5.01 -2.40 -11.55
CA ASP A 67 5.30 -0.97 -11.55
C ASP A 67 6.76 -0.75 -11.96
N ALA A 68 6.96 -0.05 -13.07
CA ALA A 68 8.28 0.23 -13.63
C ALA A 68 9.00 1.39 -12.92
N HIS A 69 8.27 2.21 -12.14
CA HIS A 69 8.85 3.35 -11.46
C HIS A 69 8.06 3.66 -10.17
N SER A 70 8.59 3.15 -9.06
CA SER A 70 8.07 3.44 -7.73
C SER A 70 9.20 3.82 -6.78
N HIS A 71 8.87 4.63 -5.77
CA HIS A 71 9.75 4.95 -4.65
C HIS A 71 9.17 4.35 -3.36
N PRO A 72 9.25 3.03 -3.13
CA PRO A 72 8.54 2.37 -2.04
C PRO A 72 8.99 2.86 -0.66
N VAL A 73 10.31 3.05 -0.46
CA VAL A 73 10.85 3.59 0.80
C VAL A 73 10.37 5.02 1.03
N TRP A 74 10.46 5.87 0.00
CA TRP A 74 10.02 7.25 0.12
C TRP A 74 8.51 7.34 0.36
N GLY A 75 7.71 6.50 -0.30
CA GLY A 75 6.27 6.41 -0.08
C GLY A 75 5.92 6.03 1.36
N LEU A 76 6.67 5.09 1.96
CA LEU A 76 6.52 4.76 3.39
C LEU A 76 6.93 5.94 4.29
N GLU A 77 8.02 6.64 3.97
CA GLU A 77 8.45 7.85 4.69
C GLU A 77 7.41 8.98 4.61
N MET A 78 6.69 9.10 3.49
CA MET A 78 5.60 10.07 3.35
C MET A 78 4.42 9.77 4.26
N ALA A 79 4.21 8.50 4.64
CA ALA A 79 3.14 8.04 5.52
C ALA A 79 3.63 7.62 6.92
N THR A 80 4.78 8.14 7.36
CA THR A 80 5.37 7.80 8.66
C THR A 80 4.80 8.69 9.77
N GLY A 81 4.51 8.07 10.92
CA GLY A 81 4.03 8.76 12.11
C GLY A 81 2.51 8.85 12.18
N THR A 82 1.99 9.89 12.83
CA THR A 82 0.56 10.10 13.01
C THR A 82 -0.12 10.49 11.71
N ASP A 83 -1.15 9.73 11.33
CA ASP A 83 -2.04 10.06 10.22
C ASP A 83 -2.95 11.24 10.59
N LEU A 84 -2.78 12.36 9.89
CA LEU A 84 -3.58 13.59 10.05
C LEU A 84 -4.55 13.81 8.89
N THR A 85 -4.72 12.84 7.97
CA THR A 85 -5.57 12.97 6.78
C THR A 85 -7.05 13.15 7.11
N ALA A 86 -7.47 12.80 8.33
CA ALA A 86 -8.84 12.99 8.83
C ALA A 86 -9.04 14.29 9.63
N VAL A 87 -7.97 15.03 9.96
CA VAL A 87 -8.05 16.28 10.72
C VAL A 87 -8.66 17.39 9.86
N ARG A 88 -9.65 18.10 10.41
CA ARG A 88 -10.40 19.16 9.71
C ARG A 88 -10.32 20.53 10.37
N ASP A 89 -9.86 20.59 11.62
CA ASP A 89 -9.76 21.84 12.38
C ASP A 89 -8.62 21.79 13.41
N LEU A 90 -8.28 22.95 13.99
CA LEU A 90 -7.22 23.08 15.00
C LEU A 90 -7.49 22.28 16.28
N GLY A 91 -8.75 22.11 16.67
CA GLY A 91 -9.09 21.33 17.86
C GLY A 91 -8.74 19.85 17.66
N GLN A 92 -9.12 19.31 16.50
CA GLN A 92 -8.76 17.95 16.09
C GLN A 92 -7.25 17.80 15.93
N LEU A 93 -6.57 18.79 15.34
CA LEU A 93 -5.11 18.77 15.21
C LEU A 93 -4.44 18.68 16.59
N ARG A 94 -4.82 19.56 17.53
CA ARG A 94 -4.27 19.55 18.89
C ARG A 94 -4.53 18.22 19.60
N ALA A 95 -5.75 17.69 19.50
CA ALA A 95 -6.09 16.40 20.09
C ALA A 95 -5.23 15.25 19.50
N ALA A 96 -5.06 15.23 18.17
CA ALA A 96 -4.22 14.24 17.50
C ALA A 96 -2.76 14.34 17.94
N LEU A 97 -2.21 15.56 18.04
CA LEU A 97 -0.82 15.79 18.46
C LEU A 97 -0.57 15.47 19.94
N ALA A 98 -1.56 15.71 20.80
CA ALA A 98 -1.48 15.33 22.22
C ALA A 98 -1.46 13.80 22.40
N ALA A 99 -2.19 13.07 21.55
CA ALA A 99 -2.24 11.60 21.57
C ALA A 99 -1.15 10.92 20.72
N ALA A 100 -0.42 11.68 19.89
CA ALA A 100 0.54 11.13 18.94
C ALA A 100 1.71 10.42 19.65
N PRO A 101 2.13 9.23 19.17
CA PRO A 101 3.30 8.54 19.70
C PRO A 101 4.54 9.42 19.57
N ARG A 102 5.45 9.29 20.54
CA ARG A 102 6.74 9.98 20.55
C ARG A 102 7.83 9.01 20.11
N THR A 103 8.40 9.23 18.93
CA THR A 103 9.52 8.42 18.42
C THR A 103 10.81 9.17 18.69
N GLU A 104 11.65 8.63 19.57
CA GLU A 104 12.89 9.31 20.01
C GLU A 104 12.63 10.74 20.53
N GLY A 105 11.46 10.94 21.15
CA GLY A 105 11.01 12.24 21.65
C GLY A 105 10.30 13.13 20.62
N TRP A 106 10.30 12.76 19.34
CA TRP A 106 9.68 13.53 18.25
C TRP A 106 8.21 13.16 18.00
N VAL A 107 7.44 14.16 17.57
CA VAL A 107 6.13 13.97 16.95
C VAL A 107 6.27 14.08 15.44
N ILE A 108 6.12 12.96 14.74
CA ILE A 108 6.11 12.93 13.28
C ILE A 108 4.67 12.70 12.83
N GLY A 109 4.18 13.50 11.89
CA GLY A 109 2.84 13.35 11.33
C GLY A 109 2.81 13.65 9.84
N TRP A 110 1.76 13.19 9.17
CA TRP A 110 1.61 13.31 7.72
C TRP A 110 0.17 13.56 7.29
N GLY A 111 0.00 14.11 6.09
CA GLY A 111 -1.31 14.26 5.47
C GLY A 111 -2.14 15.44 5.99
N LEU A 112 -1.54 16.37 6.74
CA LEU A 112 -2.27 17.51 7.31
C LEU A 112 -2.76 18.45 6.20
N ASP A 113 -4.06 18.67 6.12
CA ASP A 113 -4.63 19.72 5.26
C ASP A 113 -4.41 21.10 5.90
N HIS A 114 -3.90 22.06 5.13
CA HIS A 114 -3.71 23.44 5.61
C HIS A 114 -5.05 24.11 5.95
N ASN A 115 -6.16 23.64 5.38
CA ASN A 115 -7.50 24.14 5.70
C ASN A 115 -7.93 23.85 7.15
N ALA A 116 -7.23 22.96 7.87
CA ALA A 116 -7.46 22.75 9.31
C ALA A 116 -7.23 24.02 10.16
N PHE A 117 -6.52 25.02 9.63
CA PHE A 117 -6.30 26.31 10.28
C PHE A 117 -7.43 27.31 10.02
N GLY A 118 -8.35 27.03 9.07
CA GLY A 118 -9.37 27.99 8.65
C GLY A 118 -8.74 29.28 8.12
N ASP A 119 -9.22 30.42 8.61
CA ASP A 119 -8.69 31.75 8.23
C ASP A 119 -7.40 32.14 8.99
N LEU A 120 -6.92 31.29 9.90
CA LEU A 120 -5.70 31.57 10.66
C LEU A 120 -4.45 31.25 9.85
N PRO A 121 -3.33 31.97 10.10
CA PRO A 121 -2.06 31.61 9.51
C PRO A 121 -1.63 30.19 9.89
N VAL A 122 -1.05 29.46 8.94
CA VAL A 122 -0.41 28.17 9.21
C VAL A 122 0.91 28.44 9.93
N THR A 123 0.93 28.26 11.25
CA THR A 123 2.09 28.47 12.10
C THR A 123 2.09 27.54 13.31
N HIS A 124 3.28 27.26 13.82
CA HIS A 124 3.50 26.28 14.89
C HIS A 124 2.92 26.75 16.23
N THR A 125 2.73 28.06 16.40
CA THR A 125 2.22 28.66 17.65
C THR A 125 0.85 28.11 18.04
N HIS A 126 0.06 27.64 17.06
CA HIS A 126 -1.25 27.03 17.30
C HIS A 126 -1.19 25.58 17.80
N ILE A 127 -0.02 24.94 17.85
CA ILE A 127 0.12 23.53 18.24
C ILE A 127 1.10 23.28 19.38
N GLU A 128 1.92 24.28 19.78
CA GLU A 128 2.97 24.14 20.81
C GLU A 128 2.47 23.52 22.13
N GLU A 129 1.35 23.99 22.65
CA GLU A 129 0.79 23.50 23.91
C GLU A 129 0.46 22.00 23.85
N ALA A 130 -0.09 21.53 22.72
CA ALA A 130 -0.43 20.12 22.52
C ALA A 130 0.80 19.22 22.37
N LEU A 131 1.95 19.80 21.99
CA LEU A 131 3.21 19.06 21.87
C LEU A 131 3.90 18.86 23.21
N GLY A 132 3.61 19.70 24.22
CA GLY A 132 4.24 19.62 25.53
C GLY A 132 5.76 19.83 25.48
N GLY A 133 6.23 20.64 24.52
CA GLY A 133 7.66 20.90 24.30
C GLY A 133 8.39 19.85 23.45
N ALA A 134 7.69 18.82 22.95
CA ALA A 134 8.28 17.87 22.02
C ALA A 134 8.58 18.52 20.65
N PRO A 135 9.75 18.25 20.03
CA PRO A 135 9.98 18.65 18.66
C PRO A 135 9.01 17.92 17.73
N ALA A 136 8.46 18.63 16.75
CA ALA A 136 7.47 18.09 15.83
C ALA A 136 7.78 18.45 14.38
N PHE A 137 7.55 17.49 13.48
CA PHE A 137 7.59 17.68 12.04
C PHE A 137 6.33 17.08 11.42
N LEU A 138 5.44 17.95 10.91
CA LEU A 138 4.16 17.57 10.36
C LEU A 138 4.16 17.86 8.86
N ARG A 139 4.17 16.81 8.03
CA ARG A 139 4.07 16.95 6.59
C ARG A 139 2.64 17.30 6.19
N LEU A 140 2.48 18.31 5.36
CA LEU A 140 1.17 18.66 4.80
C LEU A 140 0.78 17.67 3.70
N TYR A 141 -0.52 17.63 3.40
CA TYR A 141 -1.08 16.71 2.40
C TYR A 141 -0.50 16.88 1.00
N ASP A 142 0.02 18.08 0.69
CA ASP A 142 0.60 18.39 -0.61
C ASP A 142 1.92 17.66 -0.87
N GLY A 143 2.60 17.16 0.17
CA GLY A 143 3.93 16.53 0.08
C GLY A 143 5.09 17.50 -0.17
N HIS A 144 4.83 18.81 -0.24
CA HIS A 144 5.81 19.87 -0.55
C HIS A 144 6.01 20.85 0.62
N SER A 145 5.09 20.85 1.57
CA SER A 145 5.09 21.73 2.73
C SER A 145 5.17 20.93 4.02
N ALA A 146 5.76 21.53 5.05
CA ALA A 146 5.78 20.97 6.39
C ALA A 146 5.64 22.07 7.46
N LEU A 147 5.02 21.71 8.57
CA LEU A 147 4.98 22.52 9.78
C LEU A 147 5.93 21.92 10.82
N ALA A 148 6.94 22.69 11.21
CA ALA A 148 7.87 22.31 12.28
C ALA A 148 7.56 23.11 13.56
N SER A 149 7.62 22.47 14.73
CA SER A 149 7.47 23.17 16.00
C SER A 149 8.69 24.03 16.34
N ALA A 150 8.55 24.94 17.31
CA ALA A 150 9.65 25.78 17.76
C ALA A 150 10.86 24.96 18.25
N ALA A 151 10.62 23.82 18.92
CA ALA A 151 11.68 22.94 19.41
C ALA A 151 12.38 22.14 18.30
N ALA A 152 11.81 22.10 17.09
CA ALA A 152 12.39 21.43 15.93
C ALA A 152 13.26 22.37 15.05
N LEU A 153 13.27 23.68 15.32
CA LEU A 153 14.00 24.72 14.60
C LEU A 153 15.24 25.17 15.39
#